data_AF-A0A9E1QC31-F1
#
_entry.id   AF-A0A9E1QC31-F1
#
_cell.length_a   1.000
_cell.length_b   1.000
_cell.length_c   1.000
_cell.angle_alpha   90.00
_cell.angle_beta   90.00
_cell.angle_gamma   90.00
#
_symmetry.space_group_name_H-M   'P 1'
#
loop_
_entity.id
_entity.type
_entity.pdbx_description
1 polymer ?
#
loop_
_entity_poly.entity_id
_entity_poly.type
_entity_poly.pdbx_seq_one_letter_code
_entity_poly.pdbx_strand_id
1 'polypeptide(L)'
;MKDEFSTKSKDAVKKDAKGLFQSIKYFLIELLDFREDTDHTATIDAIKADIPFKGATAWILIFAVFVASIGLNANSTAVVIGAMLISPLMGPILGIGMSIAINDIDTLRKSLSNLATMIILSLLTAFLFFYIFPLSEDNSELLGRVRPDIRDVLIAFFGGLALMVARTKKGTVASVIFGVAIATALMPPLCTAGYGLAQGNWDYFFGAMYLFLINTIFIALATFLVLKLLKFPMLRYVNSVRRKRTAQFASLVALVVMIPAIFTFVKVYNENQVTTQISLFIKNEIKSNRLYQLIDQEYNEKRKTLSLNFFNEVSDAEKNSLQNSLSTDPRYANCKEIVIDIKGSDTKSFNLITTAYKEKREELQQSKNIIDGLHEKIKDLELIISSLNNRIEQDALNENQKAIAFSRISKDAKIRYNEILSIGFANVLSSKDFIKIDTIPVVTIKWNSDINDSIVSFKEVELRAWLQTEMELDTLFIKREN
;
A
#
# COMPACT_ATOMS: atom_id res chain seq x y z
N MET A 1 77.94 -26.59 3.06
CA MET A 1 77.69 -26.02 4.41
C MET A 1 76.60 -24.93 4.45
N LYS A 2 76.35 -24.14 3.38
CA LYS A 2 75.26 -23.14 3.36
C LYS A 2 73.84 -23.72 3.19
N ASP A 3 73.69 -24.85 2.50
CA ASP A 3 72.35 -25.42 2.22
C ASP A 3 71.72 -26.16 3.41
N GLU A 4 72.50 -26.85 4.25
CA GLU A 4 71.98 -27.53 5.47
C GLU A 4 71.49 -26.56 6.55
N PHE A 5 72.06 -25.35 6.62
CA PHE A 5 71.63 -24.32 7.57
C PHE A 5 70.29 -23.68 7.16
N SER A 6 70.04 -23.55 5.85
CA SER A 6 68.77 -23.07 5.28
C SER A 6 67.62 -24.05 5.52
N THR A 7 67.87 -25.36 5.39
CA THR A 7 66.86 -26.40 5.62
C THR A 7 66.50 -26.49 7.11
N LYS A 8 67.50 -26.50 8.02
CA LYS A 8 67.25 -26.52 9.47
C LYS A 8 66.52 -25.27 9.98
N SER A 9 66.78 -24.10 9.42
CA SER A 9 66.08 -22.85 9.78
C SER A 9 64.60 -22.87 9.32
N LYS A 10 64.32 -23.35 8.10
CA LYS A 10 62.94 -23.51 7.62
C LYS A 10 62.15 -24.57 8.40
N ASP A 11 62.81 -25.65 8.84
CA ASP A 11 62.18 -26.68 9.65
C ASP A 11 61.95 -26.24 11.10
N ALA A 12 62.85 -25.43 11.69
CA ALA A 12 62.65 -24.79 12.98
C ALA A 12 61.47 -23.81 12.95
N VAL A 13 61.39 -22.94 11.93
CA VAL A 13 60.26 -22.01 11.73
C VAL A 13 58.93 -22.75 11.51
N LYS A 14 58.93 -23.88 10.79
CA LYS A 14 57.74 -24.74 10.66
C LYS A 14 57.34 -25.40 11.98
N LYS A 15 58.32 -25.76 12.84
CA LYS A 15 58.07 -26.34 14.17
C LYS A 15 57.51 -25.30 15.13
N ASP A 16 58.04 -24.09 15.12
CA ASP A 16 57.56 -22.96 15.91
C ASP A 16 56.18 -22.49 15.44
N ALA A 17 55.92 -22.44 14.13
CA ALA A 17 54.59 -22.14 13.59
C ALA A 17 53.55 -23.22 13.95
N LYS A 18 53.94 -24.50 13.97
CA LYS A 18 53.09 -25.60 14.48
C LYS A 18 52.85 -25.47 15.98
N GLY A 19 53.87 -25.12 16.76
CA GLY A 19 53.75 -24.85 18.20
C GLY A 19 52.80 -23.69 18.49
N LEU A 20 52.93 -22.57 17.76
CA LEU A 20 52.03 -21.42 17.85
C LEU A 20 50.59 -21.79 17.47
N PHE A 21 50.38 -22.53 16.38
CA PHE A 21 49.04 -23.00 15.99
C PHE A 21 48.42 -23.92 17.03
N GLN A 22 49.25 -24.76 17.66
CA GLN A 22 48.81 -25.68 18.71
C GLN A 22 48.48 -24.92 20.01
N SER A 23 49.28 -23.92 20.39
CA SER A 23 48.99 -23.01 21.51
C SER A 23 47.75 -22.15 21.25
N ILE A 24 47.56 -21.62 20.05
CA ILE A 24 46.34 -20.91 19.64
C ILE A 24 45.14 -21.86 19.72
N LYS A 25 45.28 -23.10 19.25
CA LYS A 25 44.22 -24.10 19.36
C LYS A 25 43.89 -24.44 20.81
N TYR A 26 44.89 -24.64 21.67
CA TYR A 26 44.68 -24.89 23.10
C TYR A 26 44.02 -23.70 23.79
N PHE A 27 44.52 -22.49 23.55
CA PHE A 27 43.94 -21.26 24.05
C PHE A 27 42.49 -21.07 23.59
N LEU A 28 42.19 -21.34 22.31
CA LEU A 28 40.81 -21.28 21.79
C LEU A 28 39.90 -22.34 22.41
N ILE A 29 40.40 -23.56 22.65
CA ILE A 29 39.62 -24.61 23.31
C ILE A 29 39.35 -24.22 24.76
N GLU A 30 40.35 -23.75 25.49
CA GLU A 30 40.21 -23.33 26.88
C GLU A 30 39.31 -22.10 27.03
N LEU A 31 39.44 -21.12 26.14
CA LEU A 31 38.60 -19.92 26.11
C LEU A 31 37.12 -20.22 25.77
N LEU A 32 36.88 -21.24 24.93
CA LEU A 32 35.54 -21.61 24.46
C LEU A 32 34.91 -22.77 25.24
N ASP A 33 35.64 -23.47 26.12
CA ASP A 33 35.08 -24.54 26.95
C ASP A 33 34.46 -23.97 28.23
N PHE A 34 33.14 -23.80 28.22
CA PHE A 34 32.35 -23.32 29.36
C PHE A 34 31.56 -24.46 30.05
N ARG A 35 31.95 -25.72 29.85
CA ARG A 35 31.24 -26.86 30.43
C ARG A 35 31.27 -26.86 31.96
N GLU A 36 32.37 -26.40 32.58
CA GLU A 36 32.48 -26.32 34.05
C GLU A 36 31.57 -25.23 34.67
N ASP A 37 31.23 -24.21 33.88
CA ASP A 37 30.30 -23.14 34.23
C ASP A 37 28.83 -23.51 34.03
N THR A 38 28.55 -24.73 33.55
CA THR A 38 27.20 -25.19 33.26
C THR A 38 26.54 -25.82 34.50
N ASP A 39 25.35 -25.34 34.86
CA ASP A 39 24.49 -26.02 35.86
C ASP A 39 23.38 -26.81 35.16
N HIS A 40 23.58 -28.13 35.03
CA HIS A 40 22.64 -28.98 34.33
C HIS A 40 21.25 -29.03 34.98
N THR A 41 21.20 -29.13 36.30
CA THR A 41 19.95 -29.26 37.07
C THR A 41 19.17 -27.96 37.05
N ALA A 42 19.82 -26.85 37.38
CA ALA A 42 19.16 -25.53 37.39
C ALA A 42 18.64 -25.15 36.00
N THR A 43 19.38 -25.48 34.94
CA THR A 43 18.94 -25.22 33.56
C THR A 43 17.66 -25.98 33.21
N ILE A 44 17.63 -27.28 33.52
CA ILE A 44 16.47 -28.16 33.26
C ILE A 44 15.24 -27.63 34.00
N ASP A 45 15.39 -27.29 35.27
CA ASP A 45 14.29 -26.84 36.11
C ASP A 45 13.79 -25.45 35.70
N ALA A 46 14.70 -24.54 35.33
CA ALA A 46 14.34 -23.21 34.82
C ALA A 46 13.54 -23.29 33.51
N ILE A 47 13.97 -24.13 32.55
CA ILE A 47 13.19 -24.32 31.32
C ILE A 47 11.83 -24.96 31.63
N LYS A 48 11.79 -25.96 32.52
CA LYS A 48 10.53 -26.61 32.91
C LYS A 48 9.56 -25.68 33.63
N ALA A 49 10.06 -24.71 34.40
CA ALA A 49 9.25 -23.71 35.07
C ALA A 49 8.57 -22.74 34.11
N ASP A 50 9.16 -22.50 32.92
CA ASP A 50 8.63 -21.58 31.91
C ASP A 50 7.69 -22.23 30.89
N ILE A 51 7.50 -23.56 30.94
CA ILE A 51 6.57 -24.29 30.04
C ILE A 51 5.08 -24.09 30.40
N PRO A 52 4.66 -24.13 31.68
CA PRO A 52 3.24 -24.11 32.04
C PRO A 52 2.55 -22.80 31.65
N PHE A 53 1.53 -22.91 30.80
CA PHE A 53 0.69 -21.80 30.38
C PHE A 53 -0.66 -21.83 31.10
N LYS A 54 -0.75 -21.18 32.28
CA LYS A 54 -1.96 -21.11 33.11
C LYS A 54 -2.03 -19.81 33.90
N GLY A 55 -3.24 -19.28 34.07
CA GLY A 55 -3.50 -18.13 34.94
C GLY A 55 -2.84 -16.85 34.43
N ALA A 56 -1.95 -16.27 35.23
CA ALA A 56 -1.31 -14.99 34.95
C ALA A 56 -0.53 -14.97 33.62
N THR A 57 0.14 -16.07 33.25
CA THR A 57 0.90 -16.16 32.00
C THR A 57 0.02 -16.04 30.76
N ALA A 58 -1.23 -16.50 30.82
CA ALA A 58 -2.19 -16.35 29.73
C ALA A 58 -2.67 -14.91 29.56
N TRP A 59 -2.94 -14.23 30.67
CA TRP A 59 -3.27 -12.80 30.64
C TRP A 59 -2.11 -11.93 30.17
N ILE A 60 -0.89 -12.23 30.61
CA ILE A 60 0.33 -11.54 30.13
C ILE A 60 0.45 -11.70 28.61
N LEU A 61 0.22 -12.92 28.08
CA LEU A 61 0.24 -13.13 26.63
C LEU A 61 -0.84 -12.31 25.92
N ILE A 62 -2.09 -12.31 26.40
CA ILE A 62 -3.18 -11.53 25.82
C ILE A 62 -2.82 -10.04 25.77
N PHE A 63 -2.32 -9.48 26.88
CA PHE A 63 -1.91 -8.08 26.92
C PHE A 63 -0.71 -7.81 26.00
N ALA A 64 0.28 -8.70 25.96
CA ALA A 64 1.40 -8.58 25.02
C ALA A 64 0.92 -8.58 23.56
N VAL A 65 -0.07 -9.41 23.21
CA VAL A 65 -0.66 -9.42 21.86
C VAL A 65 -1.34 -8.10 21.56
N PHE A 66 -2.12 -7.54 22.49
CA PHE A 66 -2.73 -6.23 22.30
C PHE A 66 -1.68 -5.13 22.10
N VAL A 67 -0.64 -5.08 22.95
CA VAL A 67 0.43 -4.08 22.81
C VAL A 67 1.17 -4.26 21.48
N ALA A 68 1.46 -5.50 21.07
CA ALA A 68 2.11 -5.78 19.79
C ALA A 68 1.23 -5.35 18.61
N SER A 69 -0.07 -5.66 18.64
CA SER A 69 -1.01 -5.27 17.58
C SER A 69 -1.21 -3.76 17.52
N ILE A 70 -1.25 -3.06 18.66
CA ILE A 70 -1.25 -1.58 18.72
C ILE A 70 0.05 -1.03 18.12
N GLY A 71 1.20 -1.62 18.47
CA GLY A 71 2.50 -1.23 17.93
C GLY A 71 2.59 -1.40 16.41
N LEU A 72 2.08 -2.52 15.88
CA LEU A 72 1.98 -2.76 14.43
C LEU A 72 1.00 -1.80 13.77
N ASN A 73 -0.13 -1.48 14.44
CA ASN A 73 -1.12 -0.52 13.95
C ASN A 73 -0.57 0.91 13.91
N ALA A 74 0.22 1.29 14.91
CA ALA A 74 0.87 2.59 15.00
C ALA A 74 2.23 2.66 14.27
N ASN A 75 2.61 1.62 13.52
CA ASN A 75 3.91 1.49 12.84
C ASN A 75 5.11 1.83 13.77
N SER A 76 5.05 1.38 15.03
CA SER A 76 6.01 1.70 16.10
C SER A 76 6.83 0.48 16.52
N THR A 77 8.05 0.38 15.99
CA THR A 77 9.00 -0.71 16.33
C THR A 77 9.31 -0.78 17.82
N ALA A 78 9.41 0.35 18.52
CA ALA A 78 9.70 0.40 19.95
C ALA A 78 8.60 -0.27 20.79
N VAL A 79 7.33 -0.01 20.48
CA VAL A 79 6.19 -0.64 21.18
C VAL A 79 6.14 -2.14 20.90
N VAL A 80 6.39 -2.52 19.64
CA VAL A 80 6.47 -3.94 19.24
C VAL A 80 7.58 -4.67 19.98
N ILE A 81 8.76 -4.06 20.13
CA ILE A 81 9.88 -4.60 20.91
C ILE A 81 9.49 -4.76 22.40
N GLY A 82 8.83 -3.76 22.98
CA GLY A 82 8.34 -3.82 24.35
C GLY A 82 7.38 -5.01 24.58
N ALA A 83 6.48 -5.27 23.63
CA ALA A 83 5.58 -6.42 23.69
C ALA A 83 6.32 -7.77 23.60
N MET A 84 7.41 -7.86 22.84
CA MET A 84 8.22 -9.09 22.77
C MET A 84 8.89 -9.41 24.11
N LEU A 85 9.37 -8.40 24.83
CA LEU A 85 10.08 -8.57 26.10
C LEU A 85 9.22 -9.17 27.21
N ILE A 86 7.92 -8.88 27.20
CA ILE A 86 6.97 -9.37 28.21
C ILE A 86 6.30 -10.71 27.81
N SER A 87 6.43 -11.14 26.56
CA SER A 87 5.71 -12.31 26.04
C SER A 87 6.37 -13.63 26.47
N PRO A 88 5.62 -14.57 27.09
CA PRO A 88 6.18 -15.83 27.58
C PRO A 88 6.37 -16.92 26.50
N LEU A 89 6.33 -16.59 25.20
CA LEU A 89 6.33 -17.58 24.10
C LEU A 89 7.59 -18.47 24.04
N MET A 90 8.72 -18.00 24.59
CA MET A 90 10.00 -18.72 24.48
C MET A 90 10.06 -19.99 25.33
N GLY A 91 9.33 -20.05 26.46
CA GLY A 91 9.42 -21.16 27.40
C GLY A 91 9.08 -22.53 26.77
N PRO A 92 7.89 -22.70 26.18
CA PRO A 92 7.53 -23.92 25.48
C PRO A 92 8.46 -24.29 24.31
N ILE A 93 9.00 -23.32 23.57
CA ILE A 93 9.91 -23.57 22.44
C ILE A 93 11.23 -24.16 22.93
N LEU A 94 11.83 -23.58 23.97
CA LEU A 94 13.01 -24.13 24.65
C LEU A 94 12.69 -25.51 25.24
N GLY A 95 11.50 -25.67 25.82
CA GLY A 95 11.02 -26.95 26.34
C GLY A 95 10.98 -28.06 25.29
N ILE A 96 10.56 -27.76 24.04
CA ILE A 96 10.59 -28.73 22.93
C ILE A 96 12.04 -29.16 22.63
N GLY A 97 12.93 -28.20 22.40
CA GLY A 97 14.34 -28.49 22.07
C GLY A 97 15.06 -29.26 23.17
N MET A 98 14.83 -28.86 24.43
CA MET A 98 15.35 -29.55 25.61
C MET A 98 14.81 -30.97 25.72
N SER A 99 13.50 -31.15 25.63
CA SER A 99 12.86 -32.46 25.76
C SER A 99 13.36 -33.47 24.72
N ILE A 100 13.63 -32.99 23.50
CA ILE A 100 14.24 -33.81 22.45
C ILE A 100 15.71 -34.14 22.80
N ALA A 101 16.48 -33.20 23.35
CA ALA A 101 17.88 -33.41 23.72
C ALA A 101 18.06 -34.43 24.86
N ILE A 102 17.20 -34.36 25.89
CA ILE A 102 17.24 -35.24 27.08
C ILE A 102 16.33 -36.47 26.98
N ASN A 103 15.61 -36.64 25.87
CA ASN A 103 14.60 -37.70 25.66
C ASN A 103 13.46 -37.72 26.70
N ASP A 104 12.94 -36.56 27.09
CA ASP A 104 11.83 -36.41 28.05
C ASP A 104 10.49 -36.18 27.31
N ILE A 105 9.73 -37.25 27.10
CA ILE A 105 8.48 -37.18 26.30
C ILE A 105 7.34 -36.46 27.02
N ASP A 106 7.31 -36.54 28.34
CA ASP A 106 6.26 -35.92 29.13
C ASP A 106 6.36 -34.40 29.06
N THR A 107 7.60 -33.90 29.11
CA THR A 107 7.90 -32.49 28.91
C THR A 107 7.65 -32.08 27.46
N LEU A 108 8.04 -32.90 26.47
CA LEU A 108 7.78 -32.62 25.05
C LEU A 108 6.28 -32.43 24.75
N ARG A 109 5.43 -33.33 25.26
CA ARG A 109 3.98 -33.26 25.06
C ARG A 109 3.38 -32.03 25.73
N LYS A 110 3.84 -31.69 26.93
CA LYS A 110 3.42 -30.48 27.65
C LYS A 110 3.83 -29.21 26.89
N SER A 111 5.07 -29.14 26.42
CA SER A 111 5.57 -28.01 25.63
C SER A 111 4.81 -27.83 24.32
N LEU A 112 4.58 -28.91 23.56
CA LEU A 112 3.80 -28.85 22.32
C LEU A 112 2.36 -28.41 22.57
N SER A 113 1.69 -28.97 23.59
CA SER A 113 0.31 -28.61 23.92
C SER A 113 0.21 -27.15 24.37
N ASN A 114 1.14 -26.67 25.20
CA ASN A 114 1.12 -25.28 25.65
C ASN A 114 1.45 -24.32 24.51
N LEU A 115 2.43 -24.63 23.66
CA LEU A 115 2.76 -23.82 22.48
C LEU A 115 1.55 -23.71 21.54
N ALA A 116 0.86 -24.81 21.26
CA ALA A 116 -0.35 -24.79 20.43
C ALA A 116 -1.45 -23.91 21.04
N THR A 117 -1.70 -24.03 22.35
CA THR A 117 -2.66 -23.18 23.06
C THR A 117 -2.27 -21.70 22.98
N MET A 118 -0.98 -21.38 23.14
CA MET A 118 -0.49 -20.00 23.04
C MET A 118 -0.67 -19.44 21.64
N ILE A 119 -0.36 -20.20 20.59
CA ILE A 119 -0.58 -19.81 19.19
C ILE A 119 -2.05 -19.51 18.96
N ILE A 120 -2.96 -20.42 19.35
CA ILE A 120 -4.41 -20.25 19.16
C ILE A 120 -4.89 -19.01 19.90
N LEU A 121 -4.49 -18.82 21.16
CA LEU A 121 -4.90 -17.67 21.94
C LEU A 121 -4.37 -16.37 21.34
N SER A 122 -3.09 -16.33 20.94
CA SER A 122 -2.50 -15.17 20.31
C SER A 122 -3.16 -14.81 18.98
N LEU A 123 -3.45 -15.80 18.14
CA LEU A 123 -4.17 -15.60 16.89
C LEU A 123 -5.57 -15.06 17.14
N LEU A 124 -6.31 -15.62 18.09
CA LEU A 124 -7.67 -15.18 18.43
C LEU A 124 -7.67 -13.75 18.97
N THR A 125 -6.72 -13.42 19.87
CA THR A 125 -6.60 -12.06 20.43
C THR A 125 -6.22 -11.04 19.35
N ALA A 126 -5.25 -11.37 18.49
CA ALA A 126 -4.84 -10.48 17.40
C ALA A 126 -5.97 -10.31 16.37
N PHE A 127 -6.66 -11.40 16.01
CA PHE A 127 -7.83 -11.38 15.14
C PHE A 127 -8.91 -10.45 15.72
N LEU A 128 -9.28 -10.63 16.98
CA LEU A 128 -10.32 -9.82 17.63
C LEU A 128 -9.92 -8.33 17.65
N PHE A 129 -8.65 -8.03 17.93
CA PHE A 129 -8.15 -6.66 17.90
C PHE A 129 -8.29 -6.03 16.52
N PHE A 130 -7.76 -6.65 15.47
CA PHE A 130 -7.79 -6.10 14.11
C PHE A 130 -9.18 -6.14 13.46
N TYR A 131 -10.06 -7.01 13.93
CA TYR A 131 -11.47 -7.01 13.54
C TYR A 131 -12.23 -5.81 14.11
N ILE A 132 -11.95 -5.43 15.37
CA ILE A 132 -12.60 -4.27 16.02
C ILE A 132 -11.95 -2.95 15.59
N PHE A 133 -10.63 -2.93 15.46
CA PHE A 133 -9.82 -1.77 15.10
C PHE A 133 -9.13 -2.03 13.74
N PRO A 134 -9.86 -1.94 12.62
CA PRO A 134 -9.28 -2.14 11.31
C PRO A 134 -8.21 -1.08 11.04
N LEU A 135 -7.08 -1.54 10.49
CA LEU A 135 -5.98 -0.70 10.03
C LEU A 135 -6.43 0.19 8.87
N SER A 136 -6.00 1.45 8.86
CA SER A 136 -6.34 2.38 7.79
C SER A 136 -5.38 2.34 6.59
N GLU A 137 -4.18 1.76 6.67
CA GLU A 137 -3.22 1.70 5.55
C GLU A 137 -2.26 0.48 5.66
N ASP A 138 -1.69 0.04 4.53
CA ASP A 138 -0.69 -1.04 4.43
C ASP A 138 0.63 -0.64 5.13
N ASN A 139 0.71 -0.88 6.44
CA ASN A 139 1.89 -0.53 7.24
C ASN A 139 3.13 -1.36 6.83
N SER A 140 4.24 -0.66 6.57
CA SER A 140 5.54 -1.26 6.21
C SER A 140 6.04 -2.33 7.19
N GLU A 141 5.73 -2.19 8.49
CA GLU A 141 6.10 -3.17 9.51
C GLU A 141 5.33 -4.49 9.40
N LEU A 142 4.10 -4.49 8.87
CA LEU A 142 3.35 -5.74 8.61
C LEU A 142 3.92 -6.45 7.38
N LEU A 143 4.18 -5.71 6.30
CA LEU A 143 4.75 -6.23 5.05
C LEU A 143 6.09 -6.93 5.26
N GLY A 144 6.95 -6.35 6.11
CA GLY A 144 8.26 -6.91 6.46
C GLY A 144 8.21 -8.25 7.22
N ARG A 145 7.02 -8.72 7.63
CA ARG A 145 6.84 -9.92 8.47
C ARG A 145 6.03 -11.03 7.80
N VAL A 146 5.73 -10.88 6.51
CA VAL A 146 4.95 -11.86 5.70
C VAL A 146 5.84 -12.81 4.91
N ARG A 147 7.07 -12.40 4.56
CA ARG A 147 7.98 -13.22 3.76
C ARG A 147 9.22 -13.59 4.59
N PRO A 148 9.49 -14.89 4.81
CA PRO A 148 10.69 -15.29 5.52
C PRO A 148 11.95 -15.03 4.70
N ASP A 149 12.99 -14.53 5.35
CA ASP A 149 14.30 -14.30 4.78
C ASP A 149 15.33 -15.26 5.39
N ILE A 150 16.42 -15.53 4.66
CA ILE A 150 17.56 -16.29 5.20
C ILE A 150 18.15 -15.59 6.44
N ARG A 151 18.06 -14.25 6.49
CA ARG A 151 18.49 -13.45 7.63
C ARG A 151 17.71 -13.81 8.90
N ASP A 152 16.39 -13.99 8.79
CA ASP A 152 15.55 -14.37 9.93
C ASP A 152 15.96 -15.75 10.47
N VAL A 153 16.24 -16.69 9.57
CA VAL A 153 16.69 -18.05 9.93
C VAL A 153 18.04 -18.01 10.68
N LEU A 154 19.00 -17.25 10.18
CA LEU A 154 20.31 -17.10 10.82
C LEU A 154 20.18 -16.44 12.20
N ILE A 155 19.36 -15.39 12.31
CA ILE A 155 19.09 -14.71 13.58
C ILE A 155 18.41 -15.66 14.57
N ALA A 156 17.42 -16.44 14.14
CA ALA A 156 16.75 -17.42 14.99
C ALA A 156 17.70 -18.52 15.47
N PHE A 157 18.56 -19.03 14.59
CA PHE A 157 19.52 -20.08 14.93
C PHE A 157 20.60 -19.58 15.90
N PHE A 158 21.33 -18.51 15.54
CA PHE A 158 22.41 -17.98 16.39
C PHE A 158 21.86 -17.33 17.66
N GLY A 159 20.70 -16.70 17.61
CA GLY A 159 19.98 -16.21 18.78
C GLY A 159 19.62 -17.36 19.72
N GLY A 160 19.06 -18.46 19.19
CA GLY A 160 18.78 -19.67 19.97
C GLY A 160 20.02 -20.28 20.61
N LEU A 161 21.17 -20.30 19.90
CA LEU A 161 22.44 -20.75 20.45
C LEU A 161 22.87 -19.86 21.63
N ALA A 162 22.90 -18.54 21.43
CA ALA A 162 23.29 -17.56 22.45
C ALA A 162 22.39 -17.63 23.68
N LEU A 163 21.08 -17.76 23.47
CA LEU A 163 20.08 -17.92 24.53
C LEU A 163 20.34 -19.17 25.36
N MET A 164 20.56 -20.31 24.71
CA MET A 164 20.80 -21.56 25.42
C MET A 164 22.13 -21.51 26.18
N VAL A 165 23.20 -20.96 25.59
CA VAL A 165 24.48 -20.76 26.28
C VAL A 165 24.32 -19.85 27.51
N ALA A 166 23.61 -18.73 27.39
CA ALA A 166 23.35 -17.81 28.49
C ALA A 166 22.51 -18.43 29.61
N ARG A 167 21.60 -19.34 29.25
CA ARG A 167 20.76 -20.10 30.18
C ARG A 167 21.51 -21.23 30.88
N THR A 168 22.50 -21.84 30.22
CA THR A 168 23.32 -22.89 30.82
C THR A 168 24.35 -22.33 31.81
N LYS A 169 24.75 -21.07 31.65
CA LYS A 169 25.72 -20.40 32.52
C LYS A 169 25.17 -20.20 33.93
N LYS A 170 25.96 -20.54 34.95
CA LYS A 170 25.70 -20.21 36.36
C LYS A 170 25.43 -18.70 36.52
N GLY A 171 24.30 -18.36 37.14
CA GLY A 171 23.91 -16.96 37.39
C GLY A 171 23.16 -16.26 36.25
N THR A 172 22.40 -17.01 35.43
CA THR A 172 21.47 -16.56 34.36
C THR A 172 21.66 -15.12 33.88
N VAL A 173 22.21 -14.94 32.68
CA VAL A 173 22.39 -13.60 32.09
C VAL A 173 21.08 -13.15 31.44
N ALA A 174 20.21 -12.54 32.24
CA ALA A 174 18.88 -12.10 31.81
C ALA A 174 18.92 -11.18 30.57
N SER A 175 19.94 -10.32 30.45
CA SER A 175 20.10 -9.43 29.29
C SER A 175 20.23 -10.14 27.95
N VAL A 176 20.86 -11.32 27.91
CA VAL A 176 20.99 -12.12 26.68
C VAL A 176 19.66 -12.77 26.33
N ILE A 177 18.90 -13.23 27.34
CA ILE A 177 17.57 -13.81 27.13
C ILE A 177 16.65 -12.78 26.49
N PHE A 178 16.62 -11.56 27.06
CA PHE A 178 15.84 -10.45 26.53
C PHE A 178 16.33 -10.01 25.15
N GLY A 179 17.65 -9.91 24.93
CA GLY A 179 18.21 -9.55 23.62
C GLY A 179 17.85 -10.53 22.50
N VAL A 180 17.86 -11.83 22.78
CA VAL A 180 17.44 -12.85 21.81
C VAL A 180 15.93 -12.83 21.57
N ALA A 181 15.13 -12.62 22.62
CA ALA A 181 13.67 -12.46 22.50
C ALA A 181 13.31 -11.32 21.52
N ILE A 182 14.03 -10.20 21.60
CA ILE A 182 13.87 -9.06 20.70
C ILE A 182 14.30 -9.42 19.26
N ALA A 183 15.46 -10.05 19.10
CA ALA A 183 16.04 -10.32 17.79
C ALA A 183 15.26 -11.35 16.96
N THR A 184 14.68 -12.36 17.61
CA THR A 184 14.01 -13.49 16.92
C THR A 184 12.59 -13.18 16.43
N ALA A 185 12.07 -12.00 16.76
CA ALA A 185 10.81 -11.46 16.25
C ALA A 185 9.67 -12.49 16.19
N LEU A 186 9.44 -13.25 17.27
CA LEU A 186 8.41 -14.30 17.29
C LEU A 186 6.98 -13.74 17.42
N MET A 187 6.82 -12.60 18.11
CA MET A 187 5.51 -12.00 18.37
C MET A 187 4.90 -11.33 17.13
N PRO A 188 5.63 -10.51 16.34
CA PRO A 188 5.05 -9.81 15.19
C PRO A 188 4.46 -10.74 14.12
N PRO A 189 5.09 -11.85 13.72
CA PRO A 189 4.49 -12.78 12.75
C PRO A 189 3.19 -13.40 13.25
N LEU A 190 3.07 -13.71 14.55
CA LEU A 190 1.81 -14.19 15.13
C LEU A 190 0.70 -13.11 15.05
N CYS A 191 1.02 -11.86 15.40
CA CYS A 191 0.06 -10.76 15.28
C CYS A 191 -0.30 -10.45 13.81
N THR A 192 0.68 -10.53 12.90
CA THR A 192 0.49 -10.35 11.46
C THR A 192 -0.36 -11.48 10.86
N ALA A 193 -0.21 -12.71 11.35
CA ALA A 193 -1.09 -13.81 11.00
C ALA A 193 -2.52 -13.56 11.49
N GLY A 194 -2.70 -13.10 12.73
CA GLY A 194 -4.02 -12.69 13.24
C GLY A 194 -4.66 -11.56 12.43
N TYR A 195 -3.87 -10.59 11.99
CA TYR A 195 -4.29 -9.54 11.06
C TYR A 195 -4.74 -10.12 9.70
N GLY A 196 -3.96 -11.03 9.12
CA GLY A 196 -4.32 -11.71 7.87
C GLY A 196 -5.64 -12.46 7.96
N LEU A 197 -5.92 -13.11 9.10
CA LEU A 197 -7.23 -13.72 9.37
C LEU A 197 -8.36 -12.68 9.46
N ALA A 198 -8.12 -11.54 10.12
CA ALA A 198 -9.12 -10.49 10.30
C ALA A 198 -9.52 -9.83 8.97
N GLN A 199 -8.57 -9.65 8.06
CA GLN A 199 -8.80 -9.05 6.74
C GLN A 199 -9.18 -10.08 5.65
N GLY A 200 -9.16 -11.37 5.96
CA GLY A 200 -9.36 -12.43 4.96
C GLY A 200 -8.20 -12.58 3.96
N ASN A 201 -7.03 -12.00 4.25
CA ASN A 201 -5.83 -12.11 3.42
C ASN A 201 -5.03 -13.37 3.79
N TRP A 202 -5.29 -14.45 3.06
CA TRP A 202 -4.66 -15.75 3.28
C TRP A 202 -3.15 -15.75 3.01
N ASP A 203 -2.67 -14.92 2.07
CA ASP A 203 -1.24 -14.83 1.78
C ASP A 203 -0.48 -14.27 2.98
N TYR A 204 -1.03 -13.25 3.66
CA TYR A 204 -0.44 -12.69 4.88
C TYR A 204 -0.48 -13.68 6.02
N PHE A 205 -1.60 -14.40 6.20
CA PHE A 205 -1.72 -15.41 7.23
C PHE A 205 -0.69 -16.53 7.07
N PHE A 206 -0.64 -17.17 5.90
CA PHE A 206 0.27 -18.29 5.67
C PHE A 206 1.73 -17.86 5.67
N GLY A 207 2.05 -16.69 5.09
CA GLY A 207 3.40 -16.15 5.09
C GLY A 207 3.93 -15.86 6.50
N ALA A 208 3.14 -15.18 7.33
CA ALA A 208 3.54 -14.84 8.70
C ALA A 208 3.59 -16.08 9.63
N MET A 209 2.64 -17.02 9.48
CA MET A 209 2.69 -18.31 10.18
C MET A 209 3.92 -19.14 9.77
N TYR A 210 4.30 -19.08 8.50
CA TYR A 210 5.48 -19.77 8.00
C TYR A 210 6.76 -19.21 8.64
N LEU A 211 6.91 -17.88 8.69
CA LEU A 211 8.03 -17.22 9.38
C LEU A 211 8.08 -17.59 10.88
N PHE A 212 6.93 -17.56 11.58
CA PHE A 212 6.86 -17.97 12.99
C PHE A 212 7.32 -19.42 13.20
N LEU A 213 6.84 -20.34 12.36
CA LEU A 213 7.14 -21.76 12.47
C LEU A 213 8.63 -22.03 12.21
N ILE A 214 9.21 -21.38 11.20
CA ILE A 214 10.64 -21.47 10.90
C ILE A 214 11.47 -21.03 12.10
N ASN A 215 11.21 -19.85 12.65
CA ASN A 215 11.96 -19.32 13.79
C ASN A 215 11.86 -20.25 15.00
N THR A 216 10.66 -20.79 15.26
CA THR A 216 10.41 -21.77 16.33
C THR A 216 11.25 -23.04 16.15
N ILE A 217 11.29 -23.59 14.93
CA ILE A 217 12.07 -24.80 14.61
C ILE A 217 13.57 -24.56 14.80
N PHE A 218 14.11 -23.44 14.32
CA PHE A 218 15.53 -23.14 14.44
C PHE A 218 15.97 -22.85 15.87
N ILE A 219 15.12 -22.22 16.70
CA ILE A 219 15.39 -22.04 18.13
C ILE A 219 15.38 -23.39 18.86
N ALA A 220 14.41 -24.27 18.57
CA ALA A 220 14.36 -25.61 19.15
C ALA A 220 15.58 -26.46 18.72
N LEU A 221 16.02 -26.34 17.46
CA LEU A 221 17.22 -26.99 16.95
C LEU A 221 18.49 -26.49 17.65
N ALA A 222 18.64 -25.17 17.80
CA ALA A 222 19.77 -24.57 18.50
C ALA A 222 19.84 -25.03 19.97
N THR A 223 18.69 -25.06 20.65
CA THR A 223 18.53 -25.60 22.01
C THR A 223 19.00 -27.05 22.07
N PHE A 224 18.54 -27.88 21.14
CA PHE A 224 18.94 -29.29 21.04
C PHE A 224 20.46 -29.45 20.88
N LEU A 225 21.06 -28.69 19.96
CA LEU A 225 22.49 -28.76 19.66
C LEU A 225 23.35 -28.38 20.87
N VAL A 226 23.03 -27.27 21.54
CA VAL A 226 23.79 -26.80 22.70
C VAL A 226 23.72 -27.81 23.85
N LEU A 227 22.52 -28.29 24.20
CA LEU A 227 22.37 -29.26 25.28
C LEU A 227 23.07 -30.60 24.96
N LYS A 228 23.11 -30.99 23.69
CA LYS A 228 23.86 -32.17 23.24
C LYS A 228 25.38 -31.96 23.32
N LEU A 229 25.86 -30.78 22.92
CA LEU A 229 27.28 -30.39 22.99
C LEU A 229 27.80 -30.31 24.44
N LEU A 230 26.94 -29.86 25.35
CA LEU A 230 27.18 -29.81 26.79
C LEU A 230 26.90 -31.14 27.51
N LYS A 231 26.53 -32.19 26.77
CA LYS A 231 26.34 -33.56 27.28
C LYS A 231 25.34 -33.66 28.45
N PHE A 232 24.21 -32.94 28.37
CA PHE A 232 23.16 -33.04 29.38
C PHE A 232 22.70 -34.49 29.62
N PRO A 233 22.46 -34.89 30.87
CA PRO A 233 22.08 -36.26 31.20
C PRO A 233 20.70 -36.58 30.62
N MET A 234 20.60 -37.72 29.92
CA MET A 234 19.31 -38.19 29.40
C MET A 234 18.43 -38.67 30.56
N LEU A 235 17.14 -38.34 30.50
CA LEU A 235 16.17 -38.74 31.52
C LEU A 235 16.08 -40.28 31.55
N ARG A 236 16.40 -40.89 32.71
CA ARG A 236 16.33 -42.34 32.89
C ARG A 236 14.93 -42.73 33.35
N TYR A 237 14.11 -43.25 32.42
CA TYR A 237 12.87 -43.92 32.78
C TYR A 237 13.17 -45.25 33.49
N VAL A 238 12.53 -45.48 34.63
CA VAL A 238 12.68 -46.69 35.48
C VAL A 238 12.37 -47.99 34.69
N ASN A 239 11.45 -47.92 33.71
CA ASN A 239 11.07 -49.05 32.87
C ASN A 239 11.94 -49.12 31.59
N SER A 240 12.70 -50.20 31.41
CA SER A 240 13.60 -50.42 30.26
C SER A 240 12.88 -50.44 28.90
N VAL A 241 11.68 -51.02 28.83
CA VAL A 241 10.85 -51.05 27.62
C VAL A 241 10.29 -49.67 27.27
N ARG A 242 9.81 -48.92 28.29
CA ARG A 242 9.40 -47.52 28.10
C ARG A 242 10.58 -46.65 27.69
N ARG A 243 11.77 -46.84 28.28
CA ARG A 243 13.00 -46.12 27.90
C ARG A 243 13.33 -46.29 26.42
N LYS A 244 13.31 -47.52 25.89
CA LYS A 244 13.63 -47.77 24.48
C LYS A 244 12.58 -47.16 23.54
N ARG A 245 11.28 -47.33 23.84
CA ARG A 245 10.19 -46.73 23.05
C ARG A 245 10.21 -45.20 23.10
N THR A 246 10.42 -44.62 24.28
CA THR A 246 10.50 -43.17 24.46
C THR A 246 11.71 -42.56 23.75
N ALA A 247 12.87 -43.19 23.82
CA ALA A 247 14.05 -42.74 23.07
C ALA A 247 13.85 -42.85 21.54
N GLN A 248 13.21 -43.94 21.07
CA GLN A 248 12.84 -44.09 19.66
C GLN A 248 11.84 -43.01 19.22
N PHE A 249 10.83 -42.72 20.04
CA PHE A 249 9.84 -41.68 19.75
C PHE A 249 10.47 -40.27 19.77
N ALA A 250 11.29 -39.95 20.77
CA ALA A 250 12.01 -38.68 20.83
C ALA A 250 12.96 -38.50 19.63
N SER A 251 13.66 -39.56 19.22
CA SER A 251 14.49 -39.56 18.00
C SER A 251 13.66 -39.41 16.72
N LEU A 252 12.46 -40.01 16.67
CA LEU A 252 11.53 -39.84 15.55
C LEU A 252 11.07 -38.38 15.47
N VAL A 253 10.66 -37.78 16.59
CA VAL A 253 10.26 -36.38 16.63
C VAL A 253 11.41 -35.45 16.27
N ALA A 254 12.64 -35.72 16.74
CA ALA A 254 13.83 -34.98 16.36
C ALA A 254 14.04 -34.98 14.83
N LEU A 255 13.86 -36.14 14.20
CA LEU A 255 14.00 -36.32 12.75
C LEU A 255 12.87 -35.59 12.00
N VAL A 256 11.64 -35.68 12.50
CA VAL A 256 10.47 -34.96 11.96
C VAL A 256 10.64 -33.44 12.06
N VAL A 257 11.34 -32.92 13.06
CA VAL A 257 11.61 -31.47 13.20
C VAL A 257 12.82 -31.05 12.35
N MET A 258 13.88 -31.87 12.28
CA MET A 258 15.10 -31.54 11.52
C MET A 258 14.91 -31.55 10.00
N ILE A 259 14.16 -32.52 9.45
CA ILE A 259 14.02 -32.65 7.98
C ILE A 259 13.36 -31.40 7.38
N PRO A 260 12.22 -30.90 7.88
CA PRO A 260 11.61 -29.67 7.39
C PRO A 260 12.49 -28.44 7.63
N ALA A 261 13.26 -28.39 8.73
CA ALA A 261 14.19 -27.30 9.00
C ALA A 261 15.25 -27.17 7.89
N ILE A 262 15.88 -28.28 7.53
CA ILE A 262 16.90 -28.33 6.48
C ILE A 262 16.29 -28.00 5.12
N PHE A 263 15.14 -28.62 4.78
CA PHE A 263 14.44 -28.32 3.53
C PHE A 263 14.07 -26.84 3.42
N THR A 264 13.53 -26.26 4.49
CA THR A 264 13.15 -24.85 4.54
C THR A 264 14.35 -23.93 4.43
N PHE A 265 15.47 -24.26 5.10
CA PHE A 265 16.71 -23.52 4.94
C PHE A 265 17.18 -23.48 3.49
N VAL A 266 17.23 -24.64 2.83
CA VAL A 266 17.65 -24.74 1.44
C VAL A 266 16.70 -23.96 0.53
N LYS A 267 15.39 -24.06 0.76
CA LYS A 267 14.37 -23.32 0.01
C LYS A 267 14.57 -21.80 0.14
N VAL A 268 14.56 -21.27 1.36
CA VAL A 268 14.72 -19.82 1.62
C VAL A 268 16.09 -19.33 1.14
N TYR A 269 17.14 -20.14 1.28
CA TYR A 269 18.46 -19.82 0.74
C TYR A 269 18.44 -19.68 -0.78
N ASN A 270 17.81 -20.62 -1.50
CA ASN A 270 17.70 -20.57 -2.95
C ASN A 270 16.84 -19.38 -3.42
N GLU A 271 15.70 -19.13 -2.77
CA GLU A 271 14.84 -17.96 -3.04
C GLU A 271 15.59 -16.64 -2.86
N ASN A 272 16.37 -16.52 -1.78
CA ASN A 272 17.17 -15.33 -1.53
C ASN A 272 18.27 -15.14 -2.58
N GLN A 273 18.89 -16.22 -3.05
CA GLN A 273 19.90 -16.16 -4.13
C GLN A 273 19.29 -15.66 -5.43
N VAL A 274 18.11 -16.15 -5.82
CA VAL A 274 17.38 -15.67 -7.00
C VAL A 274 17.03 -14.19 -6.86
N THR A 275 16.45 -13.80 -5.72
CA THR A 275 16.05 -12.40 -5.46
C THR A 275 17.25 -11.44 -5.49
N THR A 276 18.40 -11.87 -4.95
CA THR A 276 19.65 -11.12 -4.98
C THR A 276 20.16 -10.98 -6.41
N GLN A 277 20.15 -12.05 -7.20
CA GLN A 277 20.60 -12.01 -8.59
C GLN A 277 19.67 -11.18 -9.49
N ILE A 278 18.35 -11.24 -9.29
CA ILE A 278 17.39 -10.34 -9.97
C ILE A 278 17.71 -8.88 -9.63
N SER A 279 17.94 -8.57 -8.35
CA SER A 279 18.30 -7.21 -7.92
C SER A 279 19.62 -6.74 -8.56
N LEU A 280 20.61 -7.63 -8.68
CA LEU A 280 21.87 -7.36 -9.38
C LEU A 280 21.67 -7.19 -10.89
N PHE A 281 20.82 -7.98 -11.52
CA PHE A 281 20.45 -7.85 -12.93
C PHE A 281 19.83 -6.49 -13.19
N ILE A 282 18.82 -6.12 -12.41
CA ILE A 282 18.14 -4.83 -12.56
C ILE A 282 19.11 -3.67 -12.31
N LYS A 283 20.01 -3.78 -11.34
CA LYS A 283 21.02 -2.76 -11.09
C LYS A 283 22.02 -2.62 -12.25
N ASN A 284 22.52 -3.72 -12.78
CA ASN A 284 23.65 -3.73 -13.71
C ASN A 284 23.26 -3.63 -15.19
N GLU A 285 22.10 -4.15 -15.58
CA GLU A 285 21.66 -4.21 -16.98
C GLU A 285 20.58 -3.16 -17.28
N ILE A 286 19.72 -2.85 -16.29
CA ILE A 286 18.60 -1.92 -16.47
C ILE A 286 18.94 -0.52 -15.95
N LYS A 287 19.16 -0.36 -14.64
CA LYS A 287 19.36 0.96 -14.01
C LYS A 287 20.67 1.64 -14.41
N SER A 288 21.66 0.87 -14.85
CA SER A 288 22.93 1.40 -15.36
C SER A 288 22.78 2.01 -16.77
N ASN A 289 21.77 1.57 -17.52
CA ASN A 289 21.56 1.95 -18.90
C ASN A 289 20.54 3.09 -18.98
N ARG A 290 20.97 4.24 -19.50
CA ARG A 290 20.12 5.43 -19.66
C ARG A 290 18.93 5.22 -20.59
N LEU A 291 18.99 4.20 -21.44
CA LEU A 291 17.91 3.83 -22.35
C LEU A 291 16.71 3.23 -21.62
N TYR A 292 16.87 2.71 -20.40
CA TYR A 292 15.77 2.09 -19.66
C TYR A 292 15.33 2.95 -18.47
N GLN A 293 14.06 3.33 -18.46
CA GLN A 293 13.42 4.01 -17.33
C GLN A 293 12.42 3.07 -16.66
N LEU A 294 12.91 2.27 -15.71
CA LEU A 294 12.09 1.30 -14.98
C LEU A 294 11.16 2.03 -13.98
N ILE A 295 9.86 1.84 -14.11
CA ILE A 295 8.82 2.33 -13.19
C ILE A 295 8.63 1.35 -12.04
N ASP A 296 8.41 0.08 -12.37
CA ASP A 296 8.07 -0.95 -11.40
C ASP A 296 8.61 -2.32 -11.81
N GLN A 297 8.81 -3.18 -10.82
CA GLN A 297 9.34 -4.53 -10.98
C GLN A 297 8.56 -5.49 -10.07
N GLU A 298 8.14 -6.62 -10.64
CA GLU A 298 7.43 -7.64 -9.89
C GLU A 298 7.94 -9.03 -10.31
N TYR A 299 8.52 -9.76 -9.35
CA TYR A 299 8.91 -11.15 -9.58
C TYR A 299 7.84 -12.10 -9.05
N ASN A 300 7.25 -12.89 -9.96
CA ASN A 300 6.32 -13.95 -9.61
C ASN A 300 7.04 -15.29 -9.57
N GLU A 301 7.29 -15.78 -8.36
CA GLU A 301 7.99 -17.05 -8.14
C GLU A 301 7.24 -18.26 -8.71
N LYS A 302 5.91 -18.31 -8.57
CA LYS A 302 5.09 -19.45 -9.04
C LYS A 302 5.14 -19.61 -10.56
N ARG A 303 5.14 -18.48 -11.29
CA ARG A 303 5.21 -18.46 -12.76
C ARG A 303 6.63 -18.38 -13.28
N LYS A 304 7.62 -18.12 -12.41
CA LYS A 304 9.00 -17.75 -12.77
C LYS A 304 9.03 -16.61 -13.79
N THR A 305 8.16 -15.62 -13.61
CA THR A 305 8.07 -14.47 -14.52
C THR A 305 8.53 -13.21 -13.81
N LEU A 306 9.52 -12.52 -14.39
CA LEU A 306 9.95 -11.19 -13.96
C LEU A 306 9.20 -10.15 -14.80
N SER A 307 8.18 -9.54 -14.20
CA SER A 307 7.44 -8.44 -14.82
C SER A 307 8.22 -7.14 -14.63
N LEU A 308 8.56 -6.49 -15.74
CA LEU A 308 9.23 -5.19 -15.76
C LEU A 308 8.30 -4.19 -16.43
N ASN A 309 8.10 -3.04 -15.80
CA ASN A 309 7.32 -1.95 -16.35
C ASN A 309 8.23 -0.76 -16.62
N PHE A 310 8.34 -0.35 -17.88
CA PHE A 310 9.19 0.75 -18.31
C PHE A 310 8.35 1.96 -18.72
N PHE A 311 8.87 3.16 -18.49
CA PHE A 311 8.26 4.40 -18.96
C PHE A 311 8.43 4.57 -20.47
N ASN A 312 9.60 4.17 -20.98
CA ASN A 312 9.88 4.17 -22.40
C ASN A 312 9.54 2.82 -23.04
N GLU A 313 9.29 2.84 -24.34
CA GLU A 313 9.05 1.64 -25.12
C GLU A 313 10.30 0.75 -25.13
N VAL A 314 10.08 -0.57 -25.02
CA VAL A 314 11.14 -1.58 -25.10
C VAL A 314 10.78 -2.54 -26.22
N SER A 315 11.55 -2.49 -27.30
CA SER A 315 11.34 -3.34 -28.47
C SER A 315 11.48 -4.83 -28.12
N ASP A 316 10.88 -5.70 -28.93
CA ASP A 316 11.04 -7.15 -28.78
C ASP A 316 12.52 -7.58 -28.87
N ALA A 317 13.34 -6.86 -29.66
CA ALA A 317 14.78 -7.11 -29.75
C ALA A 317 15.50 -6.82 -28.42
N GLU A 318 15.16 -5.71 -27.76
CA GLU A 318 15.71 -5.35 -26.45
C GLU A 318 15.24 -6.32 -25.35
N LYS A 319 13.95 -6.70 -25.37
CA LYS A 319 13.41 -7.75 -24.49
C LYS A 319 14.18 -9.06 -24.64
N ASN A 320 14.42 -9.50 -25.87
CA ASN A 320 15.19 -10.72 -26.14
C ASN A 320 16.65 -10.58 -25.72
N SER A 321 17.25 -9.39 -25.87
CA SER A 321 18.61 -9.13 -25.38
C SER A 321 18.67 -9.24 -23.84
N LEU A 322 17.73 -8.62 -23.13
CA LEU A 322 17.62 -8.70 -21.67
C LEU A 322 17.39 -10.14 -21.20
N GLN A 323 16.53 -10.89 -21.91
CA GLN A 323 16.29 -12.31 -21.64
C GLN A 323 17.56 -13.13 -21.82
N ASN A 324 18.31 -12.90 -22.91
CA ASN A 324 19.57 -13.59 -23.17
C ASN A 324 20.62 -13.27 -22.11
N SER A 325 20.74 -12.01 -21.67
CA SER A 325 21.63 -11.62 -20.57
C SER A 325 21.25 -12.34 -19.27
N LEU A 326 19.96 -12.39 -18.94
CA LEU A 326 19.48 -13.08 -17.73
C LEU A 326 19.75 -14.59 -17.76
N SER A 327 19.61 -15.23 -18.93
CA SER A 327 19.78 -16.69 -19.07
C SER A 327 21.23 -17.13 -19.29
N THR A 328 22.10 -16.29 -19.84
CA THR A 328 23.46 -16.69 -20.29
C THR A 328 24.56 -16.21 -19.36
N ASP A 329 24.38 -15.05 -18.69
CA ASP A 329 25.44 -14.47 -17.88
C ASP A 329 25.71 -15.30 -16.61
N PRO A 330 26.97 -15.69 -16.33
CA PRO A 330 27.33 -16.40 -15.11
C PRO A 330 26.93 -15.69 -13.81
N ARG A 331 26.80 -14.36 -13.82
CA ARG A 331 26.37 -13.54 -12.67
C ARG A 331 24.92 -13.84 -12.25
N TYR A 332 24.09 -14.34 -13.17
CA TYR A 332 22.66 -14.62 -12.97
C TYR A 332 22.33 -16.12 -13.09
N ALA A 333 23.28 -16.99 -12.72
CA ALA A 333 23.17 -18.44 -12.92
C ALA A 333 21.92 -19.10 -12.31
N ASN A 334 21.33 -18.53 -11.26
CA ASN A 334 20.10 -19.03 -10.62
C ASN A 334 18.82 -18.47 -11.26
N CYS A 335 18.93 -17.53 -12.21
CA CYS A 335 17.80 -16.87 -12.89
C CYS A 335 17.50 -17.44 -14.28
N LYS A 336 18.16 -18.53 -14.69
CA LYS A 336 18.08 -19.05 -16.07
C LYS A 336 16.69 -19.42 -16.54
N GLU A 337 15.86 -19.90 -15.62
CA GLU A 337 14.49 -20.35 -15.87
C GLU A 337 13.45 -19.21 -15.79
N ILE A 338 13.89 -17.98 -15.53
CA ILE A 338 13.01 -16.83 -15.37
C ILE A 338 12.72 -16.22 -16.74
N VAL A 339 11.44 -16.04 -17.04
CA VAL A 339 10.97 -15.36 -18.26
C VAL A 339 10.68 -13.90 -17.95
N ILE A 340 11.25 -12.99 -18.73
CA ILE A 340 10.99 -11.57 -18.64
C ILE A 340 9.67 -11.26 -19.35
N ASP A 341 8.75 -10.64 -18.62
CA ASP A 341 7.53 -10.07 -19.16
C ASP A 341 7.60 -8.55 -19.06
N ILE A 342 7.28 -7.83 -20.15
CA ILE A 342 7.32 -6.37 -20.16
C ILE A 342 5.88 -5.87 -20.21
N LYS A 343 5.39 -5.37 -19.07
CA LYS A 343 4.04 -4.79 -18.98
C LYS A 343 4.06 -3.41 -19.64
N GLY A 344 3.13 -3.16 -20.57
CA GLY A 344 2.89 -1.81 -21.11
C GLY A 344 3.67 -1.41 -22.36
N SER A 345 4.48 -2.29 -22.94
CA SER A 345 5.21 -2.01 -24.20
C SER A 345 4.40 -2.30 -25.47
N ASP A 346 3.07 -2.31 -25.38
CA ASP A 346 2.26 -2.41 -26.58
C ASP A 346 2.36 -1.08 -27.34
N THR A 347 3.11 -1.07 -28.43
CA THR A 347 3.12 -0.06 -29.52
C THR A 347 1.74 0.52 -29.83
N LYS A 348 0.67 -0.24 -29.56
CA LYS A 348 -0.72 0.19 -29.69
C LYS A 348 -1.07 1.37 -28.81
N SER A 349 -0.60 1.46 -27.56
CA SER A 349 -1.01 2.52 -26.62
C SER A 349 -0.47 3.89 -27.03
N PHE A 350 0.81 3.99 -27.39
CA PHE A 350 1.40 5.25 -27.84
C PHE A 350 0.85 5.71 -29.20
N ASN A 351 0.68 4.77 -30.14
CA ASN A 351 0.04 5.06 -31.43
C ASN A 351 -1.45 5.42 -31.26
N LEU A 352 -2.19 4.76 -30.35
CA LEU A 352 -3.56 5.14 -30.03
C LEU A 352 -3.62 6.56 -29.47
N ILE A 353 -2.75 6.89 -28.51
CA ILE A 353 -2.72 8.20 -27.86
C ILE A 353 -2.39 9.28 -28.90
N THR A 354 -1.39 9.05 -29.74
CA THR A 354 -0.99 10.00 -30.78
C THR A 354 -2.10 10.17 -31.84
N THR A 355 -2.78 9.08 -32.22
CA THR A 355 -3.89 9.12 -33.17
C THR A 355 -5.10 9.84 -32.57
N ALA A 356 -5.51 9.48 -31.36
CA ALA A 356 -6.61 10.12 -30.64
C ALA A 356 -6.33 11.62 -30.39
N TYR A 357 -5.08 11.99 -30.11
CA TYR A 357 -4.69 13.40 -29.96
C TYR A 357 -4.79 14.16 -31.29
N LYS A 358 -4.36 13.56 -32.41
CA LYS A 358 -4.53 14.16 -33.75
C LYS A 358 -6.00 14.31 -34.13
N GLU A 359 -6.80 13.26 -33.95
CA GLU A 359 -8.24 13.28 -34.22
C GLU A 359 -8.94 14.36 -33.40
N LYS A 360 -8.64 14.45 -32.09
CA LYS A 360 -9.21 15.50 -31.24
C LYS A 360 -8.78 16.90 -31.65
N ARG A 361 -7.55 17.07 -32.12
CA ARG A 361 -7.06 18.36 -32.62
C ARG A 361 -7.78 18.77 -33.91
N GLU A 362 -8.04 17.83 -34.81
CA GLU A 362 -8.81 18.06 -36.03
C GLU A 362 -10.27 18.39 -35.73
N GLU A 363 -10.91 17.65 -34.83
CA GLU A 363 -12.28 17.91 -34.36
C GLU A 363 -12.39 19.31 -33.73
N LEU A 364 -11.41 19.70 -32.91
CA LEU A 364 -11.35 21.03 -32.30
C LEU A 364 -11.21 22.13 -33.37
N GLN A 365 -10.41 21.89 -34.40
CA GLN A 365 -10.23 22.85 -35.50
C GLN A 365 -11.52 23.01 -36.32
N GLN A 366 -12.23 21.91 -36.60
CA GLN A 366 -13.53 21.96 -37.27
C GLN A 366 -14.56 22.74 -36.44
N SER A 367 -14.61 22.49 -35.13
CA SER A 367 -15.49 23.23 -34.21
C SER A 367 -15.18 24.72 -34.22
N LYS A 368 -13.90 25.12 -34.19
CA LYS A 368 -13.50 26.53 -34.33
C LYS A 368 -13.99 27.15 -35.65
N ASN A 369 -13.78 26.46 -36.77
CA ASN A 369 -14.24 26.96 -38.08
C ASN A 369 -15.77 27.13 -38.13
N ILE A 370 -16.54 26.22 -37.50
CA ILE A 370 -18.00 26.35 -37.39
C ILE A 370 -18.38 27.56 -36.52
N ILE A 371 -17.71 27.74 -35.39
CA ILE A 371 -17.94 28.88 -34.49
C ILE A 371 -17.64 30.20 -35.20
N ASP A 372 -16.53 30.29 -35.93
CA ASP A 372 -16.16 31.49 -36.69
C ASP A 372 -17.19 31.80 -37.78
N GLY A 373 -17.64 30.77 -38.51
CA GLY A 373 -18.71 30.93 -39.52
C GLY A 373 -20.07 31.34 -38.94
N LEU A 374 -20.40 30.88 -37.73
CA LEU A 374 -21.59 31.34 -37.01
C LEU A 374 -21.47 32.81 -36.57
N HIS A 375 -20.29 33.24 -36.11
CA HIS A 375 -20.05 34.65 -35.75
C HIS A 375 -20.19 35.58 -36.96
N GLU A 376 -19.70 35.19 -38.14
CA GLU A 376 -19.91 35.97 -39.36
C GLU A 376 -21.40 36.09 -39.72
N LYS A 377 -22.16 35.00 -39.63
CA LYS A 377 -23.61 35.04 -39.88
C LYS A 377 -24.35 35.95 -38.90
N ILE A 378 -23.99 35.91 -37.61
CA ILE A 378 -24.57 36.81 -36.59
C ILE A 378 -24.29 38.27 -36.96
N LYS A 379 -23.04 38.58 -37.33
CA LYS A 379 -22.65 39.92 -37.76
C LYS A 379 -23.41 40.38 -39.00
N ASP A 380 -23.59 39.51 -39.98
CA ASP A 380 -24.35 39.82 -41.20
C ASP A 380 -25.85 40.07 -40.89
N LEU A 381 -26.44 39.24 -40.03
CA LEU A 381 -27.81 39.45 -39.55
C LEU A 381 -27.98 40.78 -38.79
N GLU A 382 -27.02 41.14 -37.94
CA GLU A 382 -27.03 42.43 -37.23
C GLU A 382 -26.97 43.62 -38.21
N LEU A 383 -26.15 43.52 -39.26
CA LEU A 383 -26.07 44.54 -40.32
C LEU A 383 -27.39 44.63 -41.10
N ILE A 384 -27.99 43.48 -41.45
CA ILE A 384 -29.29 43.44 -42.12
C ILE A 384 -30.37 44.09 -41.25
N ILE A 385 -30.47 43.74 -39.97
CA ILE A 385 -31.43 44.34 -39.02
C ILE A 385 -31.23 45.85 -38.92
N SER A 386 -29.97 46.31 -38.81
CA SER A 386 -29.65 47.73 -38.77
C SER A 386 -30.10 48.44 -40.06
N SER A 387 -29.85 47.84 -41.23
CA SER A 387 -30.26 48.38 -42.52
C SER A 387 -31.79 48.41 -42.70
N LEU A 388 -32.49 47.38 -42.26
CA LEU A 388 -33.95 47.29 -42.27
C LEU A 388 -34.55 48.35 -41.37
N ASN A 389 -34.01 48.54 -40.17
CA ASN A 389 -34.44 49.60 -39.26
C ASN A 389 -34.23 50.99 -39.87
N ASN A 390 -33.06 51.25 -40.47
CA ASN A 390 -32.80 52.52 -41.17
C ASN A 390 -33.75 52.73 -42.35
N ARG A 391 -34.10 51.66 -43.08
CA ARG A 391 -35.05 51.73 -44.20
C ARG A 391 -36.48 51.97 -43.73
N ILE A 392 -36.91 51.31 -42.65
CA ILE A 392 -38.19 51.58 -41.99
C ILE A 392 -38.23 53.03 -41.50
N GLU A 393 -37.14 53.55 -40.94
CA GLU A 393 -37.03 54.96 -40.54
C GLU A 393 -37.09 55.92 -41.75
N GLN A 394 -36.51 55.56 -42.90
CA GLN A 394 -36.58 56.34 -44.14
C GLN A 394 -37.94 56.28 -44.84
N ASP A 395 -38.58 55.12 -44.91
CA ASP A 395 -39.91 54.97 -45.49
C ASP A 395 -40.97 55.68 -44.62
N ALA A 396 -40.78 55.71 -43.29
CA ALA A 396 -41.62 56.49 -42.38
C ALA A 396 -41.48 58.02 -42.53
N LEU A 397 -40.33 58.51 -43.03
CA LEU A 397 -40.11 59.94 -43.33
C LEU A 397 -40.97 60.45 -44.50
N ASN A 398 -41.42 59.57 -45.39
CA ASN A 398 -42.13 59.97 -46.61
C ASN A 398 -43.66 60.04 -46.49
N GLU A 399 -44.29 59.45 -45.47
CA GLU A 399 -45.77 59.44 -45.39
C GLU A 399 -46.43 59.87 -44.07
N ASN A 400 -45.74 59.98 -42.91
CA ASN A 400 -46.40 60.49 -41.68
C ASN A 400 -45.43 60.97 -40.57
N GLN A 401 -45.39 62.29 -40.31
CA GLN A 401 -44.62 62.90 -39.20
C GLN A 401 -44.88 62.29 -37.81
N LYS A 402 -46.06 61.69 -37.58
CA LYS A 402 -46.44 61.07 -36.30
C LYS A 402 -45.82 59.68 -36.05
N ALA A 403 -45.40 58.97 -37.10
CA ALA A 403 -44.75 57.66 -36.96
C ALA A 403 -43.29 57.77 -36.48
N ILE A 404 -42.60 58.84 -36.89
CA ILE A 404 -41.21 59.16 -36.51
C ILE A 404 -41.09 59.42 -35.00
N ALA A 405 -42.05 60.17 -34.44
CA ALA A 405 -42.11 60.42 -33.00
C ALA A 405 -42.28 59.10 -32.22
N PHE A 406 -43.15 58.19 -32.67
CA PHE A 406 -43.43 56.96 -31.95
C PHE A 406 -42.25 55.96 -31.91
N SER A 407 -41.47 55.81 -33.00
CA SER A 407 -40.29 54.93 -32.99
C SER A 407 -39.25 55.37 -31.96
N ARG A 408 -38.92 56.67 -31.92
CA ARG A 408 -38.01 57.23 -30.91
C ARG A 408 -38.58 57.07 -29.50
N ILE A 409 -39.85 57.43 -29.31
CA ILE A 409 -40.54 57.31 -28.02
C ILE A 409 -40.61 55.85 -27.55
N SER A 410 -40.73 54.88 -28.47
CA SER A 410 -40.73 53.45 -28.13
C SER A 410 -39.37 52.97 -27.59
N LYS A 411 -38.26 53.45 -28.18
CA LYS A 411 -36.90 53.18 -27.70
C LYS A 411 -36.68 53.82 -26.32
N ASP A 412 -37.08 55.09 -26.15
CA ASP A 412 -36.96 55.81 -24.88
C ASP A 412 -37.84 55.18 -23.78
N ALA A 413 -39.04 54.70 -24.13
CA ALA A 413 -39.92 53.97 -23.23
C ALA A 413 -39.28 52.65 -22.77
N LYS A 414 -38.64 51.88 -23.66
CA LYS A 414 -37.96 50.63 -23.30
C LYS A 414 -36.74 50.85 -22.42
N ILE A 415 -36.04 51.98 -22.57
CA ILE A 415 -34.91 52.36 -21.71
C ILE A 415 -35.41 52.76 -20.32
N ARG A 416 -36.48 53.58 -20.24
CA ARG A 416 -37.05 54.08 -18.98
C ARG A 416 -37.80 53.01 -18.19
N TYR A 417 -38.46 52.09 -18.89
CA TYR A 417 -39.25 51.00 -18.34
C TYR A 417 -38.79 49.68 -18.98
N ASN A 418 -37.74 49.08 -18.41
CA ASN A 418 -37.14 47.85 -18.93
C ASN A 418 -38.13 46.67 -18.96
N GLU A 419 -39.21 46.77 -18.18
CA GLU A 419 -40.21 45.73 -18.01
C GLU A 419 -41.31 45.70 -19.08
N ILE A 420 -41.35 46.69 -19.98
CA ILE A 420 -42.30 46.70 -21.11
C ILE A 420 -41.84 45.67 -22.16
N LEU A 421 -42.71 44.72 -22.51
CA LEU A 421 -42.44 43.72 -23.55
C LEU A 421 -42.74 44.27 -24.95
N SER A 422 -43.85 44.98 -25.10
CA SER A 422 -44.23 45.64 -26.36
C SER A 422 -45.05 46.90 -26.11
N ILE A 423 -44.93 47.85 -27.03
CA ILE A 423 -45.70 49.11 -27.05
C ILE A 423 -46.23 49.36 -28.47
N GLY A 424 -47.47 49.80 -28.59
CA GLY A 424 -48.12 50.16 -29.85
C GLY A 424 -48.89 51.47 -29.71
N PHE A 425 -49.09 52.20 -30.80
CA PHE A 425 -49.83 53.46 -30.83
C PHE A 425 -50.81 53.48 -32.00
N ALA A 426 -52.05 53.90 -31.74
CA ALA A 426 -53.09 54.05 -32.75
C ALA A 426 -54.07 55.15 -32.38
N ASN A 427 -54.69 55.79 -33.38
CA ASN A 427 -55.83 56.68 -33.17
C ASN A 427 -57.12 55.88 -33.35
N VAL A 428 -57.93 55.79 -32.30
CA VAL A 428 -59.21 55.07 -32.31
C VAL A 428 -60.35 56.05 -32.52
N LEU A 429 -61.22 55.77 -33.49
CA LEU A 429 -62.44 56.54 -33.72
C LEU A 429 -63.44 56.24 -32.60
N SER A 430 -63.96 57.28 -31.96
CA SER A 430 -64.91 57.20 -30.84
C SER A 430 -66.05 58.18 -31.06
N SER A 431 -67.29 57.75 -30.86
CA SER A 431 -68.45 58.62 -30.87
C SER A 431 -69.19 58.50 -29.53
N LYS A 432 -69.31 59.61 -28.81
CA LYS A 432 -69.98 59.64 -27.48
C LYS A 432 -71.50 59.75 -27.60
N ASP A 433 -71.99 60.33 -28.70
CA ASP A 433 -73.39 60.66 -28.95
C ASP A 433 -73.96 59.94 -30.19
N PHE A 434 -73.19 59.00 -30.77
CA PHE A 434 -73.49 58.28 -32.01
C PHE A 434 -73.66 59.18 -33.25
N ILE A 435 -73.33 60.47 -33.13
CA ILE A 435 -73.55 61.48 -34.17
C ILE A 435 -72.23 62.13 -34.56
N LYS A 436 -71.39 62.50 -33.59
CA LYS A 436 -70.05 63.04 -33.83
C LYS A 436 -69.00 61.96 -33.66
N ILE A 437 -68.15 61.79 -34.67
CA ILE A 437 -66.98 60.92 -34.60
C ILE A 437 -65.78 61.78 -34.24
N ASP A 438 -65.10 61.40 -33.17
CA ASP A 438 -63.84 62.01 -32.70
C ASP A 438 -62.72 60.96 -32.71
N THR A 439 -61.46 61.38 -32.69
CA THR A 439 -60.29 60.48 -32.65
C THR A 439 -59.63 60.56 -31.28
N ILE A 440 -59.46 59.42 -30.61
CA ILE A 440 -58.76 59.31 -29.33
C ILE A 440 -57.43 58.56 -29.57
N PRO A 441 -56.28 59.14 -29.23
CA PRO A 441 -55.01 58.43 -29.29
C PRO A 441 -54.93 57.38 -28.18
N VAL A 442 -54.60 56.15 -28.55
CA VAL A 442 -54.52 54.99 -27.67
C VAL A 442 -53.13 54.35 -27.77
N VAL A 443 -52.49 54.13 -26.63
CA VAL A 443 -51.26 53.35 -26.51
C VAL A 443 -51.58 51.97 -25.97
N THR A 444 -51.14 50.94 -26.66
CA THR A 444 -51.28 49.54 -26.20
C THR A 444 -49.96 49.09 -25.60
N ILE A 445 -49.98 48.54 -24.39
CA ILE A 445 -48.77 48.12 -23.67
C ILE A 445 -48.93 46.71 -23.14
N LYS A 446 -47.90 45.89 -23.36
CA LYS A 446 -47.74 44.59 -22.73
C LYS A 446 -46.61 44.63 -21.72
N TRP A 447 -46.91 44.32 -20.47
CA TRP A 447 -45.93 44.25 -19.38
C TRP A 447 -45.41 42.82 -19.19
N ASN A 448 -44.24 42.68 -18.57
CA ASN A 448 -43.78 41.36 -18.12
C ASN A 448 -44.76 40.79 -17.07
N SER A 449 -45.16 39.52 -17.25
CA SER A 449 -46.12 38.80 -16.40
C SER A 449 -45.66 38.61 -14.95
N ASP A 450 -44.38 38.83 -14.67
CA ASP A 450 -43.79 38.65 -13.34
C ASP A 450 -44.06 39.84 -12.38
N ILE A 451 -44.75 40.88 -12.85
CA ILE A 451 -44.95 42.13 -12.08
C ILE A 451 -46.37 42.18 -11.52
N ASN A 452 -46.47 42.53 -10.24
CA ASN A 452 -47.76 42.68 -9.57
C ASN A 452 -48.57 43.85 -10.18
N ASP A 453 -49.85 43.60 -10.47
CA ASP A 453 -50.79 44.55 -11.08
C ASP A 453 -50.87 45.90 -10.36
N SER A 454 -50.68 45.93 -9.05
CA SER A 454 -50.66 47.17 -8.27
C SER A 454 -49.51 48.10 -8.67
N ILE A 455 -48.34 47.54 -9.00
CA ILE A 455 -47.16 48.28 -9.44
C ILE A 455 -47.33 48.73 -10.90
N VAL A 456 -47.86 47.84 -11.74
CA VAL A 456 -48.13 48.14 -13.15
C VAL A 456 -49.09 49.33 -13.29
N SER A 457 -50.15 49.36 -12.48
CA SER A 457 -51.16 50.43 -12.52
C SER A 457 -50.58 51.80 -12.14
N PHE A 458 -49.64 51.83 -11.19
CA PHE A 458 -48.92 53.07 -10.84
C PHE A 458 -48.00 53.53 -11.98
N LYS A 459 -47.21 52.60 -12.55
CA LYS A 459 -46.30 52.88 -13.68
C LYS A 459 -47.04 53.35 -14.93
N GLU A 460 -48.24 52.82 -15.19
CA GLU A 460 -49.06 53.26 -16.33
C GLU A 460 -49.50 54.74 -16.21
N VAL A 461 -49.76 55.22 -14.98
CA VAL A 461 -50.09 56.64 -14.78
C VAL A 461 -48.90 57.54 -15.09
N GLU A 462 -47.70 57.18 -14.62
CA GLU A 462 -46.47 57.92 -14.93
C GLU A 462 -46.15 57.89 -16.42
N LEU A 463 -46.23 56.71 -17.04
CA LEU A 463 -45.98 56.50 -18.45
C LEU A 463 -46.97 57.29 -19.31
N ARG A 464 -48.25 57.36 -18.92
CA ARG A 464 -49.26 58.17 -19.59
C ARG A 464 -48.90 59.66 -19.56
N ALA A 465 -48.53 60.19 -18.40
CA ALA A 465 -48.18 61.60 -18.26
C ALA A 465 -46.93 61.97 -19.08
N TRP A 466 -45.93 61.09 -19.08
CA TRP A 466 -44.74 61.26 -19.90
C TRP A 466 -45.06 61.21 -21.40
N LEU A 467 -45.81 60.22 -21.87
CA LEU A 467 -46.22 60.11 -23.28
C LEU A 467 -47.07 61.29 -23.75
N GLN A 468 -47.97 61.82 -22.90
CA GLN A 468 -48.75 63.02 -23.24
C GLN A 468 -47.86 64.24 -23.47
N THR A 469 -46.78 64.36 -22.69
CA THR A 469 -45.84 65.49 -22.80
C THR A 469 -44.96 65.34 -24.04
N GLU A 470 -44.36 64.16 -24.25
CA GLU A 470 -43.45 63.91 -25.39
C GLU A 470 -44.18 63.88 -26.74
N MET A 471 -45.45 63.48 -26.76
CA MET A 471 -46.26 63.44 -27.99
C MET A 471 -47.12 64.68 -28.20
N GLU A 472 -47.06 65.67 -27.30
CA GLU A 472 -47.90 66.88 -27.32
C GLU A 472 -49.40 66.58 -27.44
N LEU A 473 -49.91 65.63 -26.63
CA LEU A 473 -51.30 65.15 -26.69
C LEU A 473 -52.13 65.63 -25.49
N ASP A 474 -53.22 66.35 -25.74
CA ASP A 474 -54.16 66.81 -24.69
C ASP A 474 -54.79 65.65 -23.90
N THR A 475 -55.10 64.55 -24.60
CA THR A 475 -55.64 63.33 -24.00
C THR A 475 -54.96 62.11 -24.60
N LEU A 476 -54.65 61.11 -23.78
CA LEU A 476 -54.09 59.83 -24.19
C LEU A 476 -54.73 58.72 -23.38
N PHE A 477 -55.10 57.60 -24.02
CA PHE A 477 -55.61 56.42 -23.32
C PHE A 477 -54.58 55.29 -23.37
N ILE A 478 -54.35 54.61 -22.25
CA ILE A 478 -53.52 53.41 -22.20
C ILE A 478 -54.42 52.18 -22.14
N LYS A 479 -54.22 51.26 -23.07
CA LYS A 479 -54.85 49.94 -23.10
C LYS A 479 -53.80 48.89 -22.72
N ARG A 480 -54.00 48.21 -21.60
CA ARG A 480 -53.17 47.07 -21.23
C ARG A 480 -53.53 45.87 -22.10
N GLU A 481 -52.53 45.21 -22.66
CA GLU A 481 -52.64 43.93 -23.33
C GLU A 481 -52.14 42.85 -22.36
N ASN A 482 -52.98 41.84 -22.13
CA ASN A 482 -52.68 40.78 -21.16
C ASN A 482 -51.62 39.79 -21.68
#